data_AF-A8ZKQ8-F1
#
_entry.id   AF-A8ZKQ8-F1
#
_cell.length_a   1.000
_cell.length_b   1.000
_cell.length_c   1.000
_cell.angle_alpha   90.00
_cell.angle_beta   90.00
_cell.angle_gamma   90.00
#
_symmetry.space_group_name_H-M   'P 1'
#
loop_
_entity.id
_entity.type
_entity.pdbx_description
1 polymer ?
#
loop_
_entity_poly.entity_id
_entity_poly.type
_entity_poly.pdbx_seq_one_letter_code
_entity_poly.pdbx_strand_id
1 'polypeptide(L)'
;MPQVSATLQLGLDVDLLRAILVEKTKPSTREGYTKDLVDFFLFVTQGEMVYGVEGPKRKSEIKAQVKRELSRLSQSFVGIGRLKALELAARYRECMMQRGLQANTINRRLSAVKSMVRMARRLEMCDWTLAEVDGLTVKPYRDTRGITASKFRLMMVIGCQPHRRCRDNHKADQPPNLNRIIWRTLPLR
;
A
#
# COMPACT_ATOMS: atom_id res chain seq x y z
N MET A 1 -40.83 4.30 -29.14
CA MET A 1 -39.95 5.22 -28.38
C MET A 1 -40.72 5.73 -27.18
N PRO A 2 -40.45 5.26 -25.96
CA PRO A 2 -40.83 5.98 -24.75
C PRO A 2 -39.58 6.57 -24.10
N GLN A 3 -39.59 7.89 -23.96
CA GLN A 3 -38.66 8.68 -23.15
C GLN A 3 -38.87 8.28 -21.68
N VAL A 4 -37.87 7.67 -21.04
CA VAL A 4 -37.93 7.38 -19.61
C VAL A 4 -37.35 8.58 -18.87
N SER A 5 -38.28 9.31 -18.28
CA SER A 5 -38.11 10.51 -17.47
C SER A 5 -37.07 10.33 -16.36
N ALA A 6 -36.27 11.38 -16.22
CA ALA A 6 -35.50 11.71 -15.03
C ALA A 6 -36.31 11.44 -13.76
N THR A 7 -35.78 10.60 -12.88
CA THR A 7 -36.35 10.36 -11.56
C THR A 7 -35.22 10.34 -10.53
N LEU A 8 -35.22 11.41 -9.73
CA LEU A 8 -34.68 11.51 -8.37
C LEU A 8 -33.16 11.64 -8.19
N GLN A 9 -32.66 12.86 -8.42
CA GLN A 9 -31.65 13.46 -7.54
C GLN A 9 -32.37 14.01 -6.30
N LEU A 10 -32.07 13.45 -5.13
CA LEU A 10 -31.90 14.13 -3.84
C LEU A 10 -31.85 13.07 -2.73
N GLY A 11 -30.65 12.76 -2.27
CA GLY A 11 -30.45 11.86 -1.15
C GLY A 11 -29.05 12.02 -0.60
N LEU A 12 -28.77 13.21 -0.06
CA LEU A 12 -27.50 13.62 0.56
C LEU A 12 -26.30 13.49 -0.38
N ASP A 13 -25.56 14.58 -0.62
CA ASP A 13 -24.26 14.51 -1.31
C ASP A 13 -23.23 13.87 -0.37
N VAL A 14 -23.48 12.62 0.03
CA VAL A 14 -22.56 11.82 0.82
C VAL A 14 -21.45 11.45 -0.11
N ASP A 15 -20.36 12.20 0.00
CA ASP A 15 -19.11 11.82 -0.62
C ASP A 15 -18.67 10.48 0.01
N LEU A 16 -18.95 9.39 -0.71
CA LEU A 16 -18.60 8.03 -0.35
C LEU A 16 -17.11 7.92 -0.03
N LEU A 17 -16.26 8.59 -0.80
CA LEU A 17 -14.82 8.58 -0.55
C LEU A 17 -14.51 9.24 0.79
N ARG A 18 -15.12 10.40 1.07
CA ARG A 18 -14.97 11.07 2.37
C ARG A 18 -15.45 10.18 3.51
N ALA A 19 -16.59 9.51 3.37
CA ALA A 19 -17.11 8.59 4.38
C ALA A 19 -16.13 7.43 4.69
N ILE A 20 -15.53 6.84 3.65
CA ILE A 20 -14.51 5.79 3.80
C ILE A 20 -13.28 6.32 4.54
N LEU A 21 -12.83 7.53 4.20
CA LEU A 21 -11.61 8.11 4.77
C LEU A 21 -11.79 8.58 6.22
N VAL A 22 -12.98 9.08 6.57
CA VAL A 22 -13.31 9.48 7.95
C VAL A 22 -13.29 8.28 8.90
N GLU A 23 -13.77 7.11 8.47
CA GLU A 23 -13.74 5.88 9.27
C GLU A 23 -12.31 5.46 9.63
N LYS A 24 -11.31 5.80 8.81
CA LYS A 24 -9.91 5.39 9.06
C LYS A 24 -9.23 6.40 9.98
N THR A 25 -8.70 5.93 11.10
CA THR A 25 -8.10 6.77 12.15
C THR A 25 -6.70 7.30 11.81
N LYS A 26 -5.91 6.55 11.03
CA LYS A 26 -4.51 6.90 10.72
C LYS A 26 -4.36 7.55 9.34
N PRO A 27 -3.60 8.66 9.22
CA PRO A 27 -3.41 9.36 7.94
C PRO A 27 -2.67 8.49 6.91
N SER A 28 -1.71 7.67 7.33
CA SER A 28 -1.01 6.72 6.45
C SER A 28 -1.94 5.64 5.89
N THR A 29 -2.95 5.23 6.67
CA THR A 29 -3.95 4.26 6.23
C THR A 29 -4.91 4.89 5.22
N ARG A 30 -5.32 6.14 5.45
CA ARG A 30 -6.12 6.92 4.49
C ARG A 30 -5.41 7.01 3.13
N GLU A 31 -4.14 7.43 3.12
CA GLU A 31 -3.39 7.54 1.87
C GLU A 31 -3.18 6.18 1.19
N GLY A 32 -2.95 5.12 1.96
CA GLY A 32 -2.86 3.75 1.43
C GLY A 32 -4.13 3.33 0.70
N TYR A 33 -5.30 3.55 1.31
CA TYR A 33 -6.60 3.26 0.69
C TYR A 33 -6.84 4.12 -0.55
N THR A 34 -6.57 5.43 -0.47
CA THR A 34 -6.68 6.34 -1.62
C THR A 34 -5.83 5.86 -2.78
N LYS A 35 -4.57 5.49 -2.54
CA LYS A 35 -3.66 4.98 -3.57
C LYS A 35 -4.17 3.68 -4.20
N ASP A 36 -4.69 2.77 -3.39
CA ASP A 36 -5.20 1.49 -3.86
C ASP A 36 -6.50 1.65 -4.67
N LEU A 37 -7.39 2.57 -4.27
CA LEU A 37 -8.60 2.92 -5.02
C LEU A 37 -8.27 3.63 -6.33
N VAL A 38 -7.32 4.57 -6.34
CA VAL A 38 -6.83 5.19 -7.59
C VAL A 38 -6.29 4.14 -8.56
N ASP A 39 -5.55 3.14 -8.07
CA ASP A 39 -5.05 2.07 -8.93
C ASP A 39 -6.21 1.22 -9.50
N PHE A 40 -7.22 0.92 -8.68
CA PHE A 40 -8.43 0.23 -9.16
C PHE A 40 -9.17 1.03 -10.24
N PHE A 41 -9.40 2.33 -10.03
CA PHE A 41 -10.11 3.15 -11.01
C PHE A 41 -9.28 3.46 -12.25
N LEU A 42 -7.96 3.46 -12.14
CA LEU A 42 -7.07 3.48 -13.28
C LEU A 42 -7.28 2.24 -14.16
N PHE A 43 -7.40 1.05 -13.55
CA PHE A 43 -7.76 -0.18 -14.24
C PHE A 43 -9.17 -0.12 -14.86
N VAL A 44 -10.19 0.37 -14.13
CA VAL A 44 -11.57 0.42 -14.63
C VAL A 44 -11.73 1.37 -15.81
N THR A 45 -11.08 2.53 -15.77
CA THR A 45 -11.24 3.57 -16.81
C THR A 45 -10.38 3.35 -18.04
N GLN A 46 -9.22 2.72 -17.90
CA GLN A 46 -8.24 2.58 -18.98
C GLN A 46 -7.98 1.12 -19.37
N GLY A 47 -8.60 0.17 -18.67
CA GLY A 47 -8.42 -1.26 -18.88
C GLY A 47 -7.02 -1.77 -18.53
N GLU A 48 -6.66 -2.89 -19.15
CA GLU A 48 -5.37 -3.55 -18.97
C GLU A 48 -4.21 -2.80 -19.65
N MET A 49 -4.51 -2.00 -20.69
CA MET A 49 -3.50 -1.33 -21.51
C MET A 49 -2.55 -0.45 -20.69
N VAL A 50 -3.03 0.22 -19.63
CA VAL A 50 -2.20 1.15 -18.82
C VAL A 50 -1.08 0.45 -18.05
N TYR A 51 -1.18 -0.86 -17.83
CA TYR A 51 -0.14 -1.61 -17.14
C TYR A 51 0.89 -2.23 -18.09
N GLY A 52 0.66 -2.15 -19.41
CA GLY A 52 1.55 -2.66 -20.46
C GLY A 52 2.29 -1.60 -21.28
N VAL A 53 2.02 -0.29 -21.11
CA VAL A 53 2.76 0.76 -21.83
C VAL A 53 3.95 1.25 -21.01
N GLU A 54 5.16 0.99 -21.50
CA GLU A 54 6.38 1.63 -21.01
C GLU A 54 6.29 3.15 -21.21
N GLY A 55 6.19 3.89 -20.11
CA GLY A 55 6.08 5.35 -20.19
C GLY A 55 5.91 6.01 -18.82
N PRO A 56 6.98 6.53 -18.19
CA PRO A 56 6.90 7.15 -16.86
C PRO A 56 6.11 8.47 -16.86
N LYS A 57 6.02 9.18 -18.00
CA LYS A 57 5.31 10.48 -18.08
C LYS A 57 3.78 10.35 -18.20
N ARG A 58 3.27 9.32 -18.90
CA ARG A 58 1.83 9.16 -19.13
C ARG A 58 1.09 8.64 -17.89
N LYS A 59 1.74 7.84 -17.05
CA LYS A 59 1.11 7.19 -15.87
C LYS A 59 0.89 8.12 -14.69
N SER A 60 1.78 9.09 -14.45
CA SER A 60 1.63 10.04 -13.34
C SER A 60 0.48 11.04 -13.57
N GLU A 61 0.34 11.52 -14.80
CA GLU A 61 -0.72 12.46 -15.18
C GLU A 61 -2.10 11.80 -15.13
N ILE A 62 -2.25 10.61 -15.73
CA ILE A 62 -3.51 9.87 -15.67
C ILE A 62 -3.88 9.53 -14.22
N LYS A 63 -2.90 9.13 -13.38
CA LYS A 63 -3.16 8.92 -11.94
C LYS A 63 -3.63 10.18 -11.23
N ALA A 64 -3.06 11.34 -11.55
CA ALA A 64 -3.48 12.60 -10.98
C ALA A 64 -4.91 12.96 -11.41
N GLN A 65 -5.27 12.70 -12.68
CA GLN A 65 -6.62 12.86 -13.18
C GLN A 65 -7.61 11.95 -12.47
N VAL A 66 -7.34 10.64 -12.40
CA VAL A 66 -8.19 9.67 -11.70
C VAL A 66 -8.34 10.03 -10.22
N LYS A 67 -7.27 10.53 -9.57
CA LYS A 67 -7.34 10.98 -8.17
C LYS A 67 -8.29 12.16 -7.98
N ARG A 68 -8.35 13.11 -8.93
CA ARG A 68 -9.31 14.24 -8.88
C ARG A 68 -10.75 13.78 -9.06
N GLU A 69 -10.97 12.77 -9.89
CA GLU A 69 -12.30 12.24 -10.17
C GLU A 69 -12.73 11.10 -9.23
N LEU A 70 -11.90 10.78 -8.23
CA LEU A 70 -12.06 9.58 -7.42
C LEU A 70 -13.41 9.49 -6.72
N SER A 71 -13.92 10.60 -6.15
CA SER A 71 -15.24 10.64 -5.51
C SER A 71 -16.35 10.28 -6.51
N ARG A 72 -16.34 10.90 -7.69
CA ARG A 72 -17.32 10.66 -8.76
C ARG A 72 -17.25 9.23 -9.29
N LEU A 73 -16.05 8.69 -9.51
CA LEU A 73 -15.83 7.33 -10.00
C LEU A 73 -16.29 6.29 -8.96
N SER A 74 -16.04 6.56 -7.68
CA SER A 74 -16.49 5.70 -6.57
C SER A 74 -18.01 5.60 -6.53
N GLN A 75 -18.71 6.73 -6.61
CA GLN A 75 -20.18 6.76 -6.66
C GLN A 75 -20.71 6.08 -7.93
N SER A 76 -20.12 6.35 -9.10
CA SER A 76 -20.52 5.73 -10.36
C SER A 76 -20.37 4.20 -10.34
N PHE A 77 -19.27 3.69 -9.75
CA PHE A 77 -19.00 2.26 -9.64
C PHE A 77 -19.98 1.52 -8.72
N VAL A 78 -20.54 2.20 -7.72
CA VAL A 78 -21.58 1.59 -6.89
C VAL A 78 -22.90 1.46 -7.67
N GLY A 79 -23.13 2.34 -8.67
CA GLY A 79 -24.34 2.35 -9.50
C GLY A 79 -24.35 1.41 -10.72
N ILE A 80 -23.22 0.83 -11.15
CA ILE A 80 -23.15 0.00 -12.38
C ILE A 80 -23.81 -1.38 -12.27
N GLY A 81 -24.29 -1.76 -11.08
CA GLY A 81 -24.93 -3.05 -10.81
C GLY A 81 -23.95 -4.16 -10.39
N ARG A 82 -24.48 -5.13 -9.61
CA ARG A 82 -23.69 -6.19 -8.94
C ARG A 82 -22.83 -7.01 -9.89
N LEU A 83 -23.42 -7.51 -10.99
CA LEU A 83 -22.73 -8.44 -11.90
C LEU A 83 -21.51 -7.78 -12.55
N LYS A 84 -21.67 -6.54 -13.02
CA LYS A 84 -20.58 -5.78 -13.65
C LYS A 84 -19.50 -5.40 -12.65
N ALA A 85 -19.88 -5.04 -11.42
CA ALA A 85 -18.92 -4.76 -10.36
C ALA A 85 -18.09 -6.00 -9.97
N LEU A 86 -18.72 -7.19 -9.89
CA LEU A 86 -18.03 -8.46 -9.65
C LEU A 86 -17.07 -8.82 -10.78
N GLU A 87 -17.51 -8.68 -12.04
CA GLU A 87 -16.66 -8.92 -13.21
C GLU A 87 -15.41 -8.02 -13.18
N LEU A 88 -15.58 -6.72 -12.97
CA LEU A 88 -14.45 -5.77 -12.92
C LEU A 88 -13.48 -6.10 -11.77
N ALA A 89 -13.99 -6.48 -10.61
CA ALA A 89 -13.15 -6.85 -9.47
C ALA A 89 -12.40 -8.17 -9.71
N ALA A 90 -13.02 -9.15 -10.37
CA ALA A 90 -12.37 -10.41 -10.77
C ALA A 90 -11.27 -10.17 -11.82
N ARG A 91 -11.56 -9.40 -12.87
CA ARG A 91 -10.57 -9.05 -13.90
C ARG A 91 -9.41 -8.24 -13.33
N TYR A 92 -9.69 -7.33 -12.39
CA TYR A 92 -8.64 -6.60 -11.68
C TYR A 92 -7.70 -7.53 -10.90
N ARG A 93 -8.26 -8.53 -10.20
CA ARG A 93 -7.48 -9.55 -9.50
C ARG A 93 -6.60 -10.32 -10.48
N GLU A 94 -7.15 -10.81 -11.58
CA GLU A 94 -6.43 -11.56 -12.60
C GLU A 94 -5.30 -10.75 -13.22
N CYS A 95 -5.56 -9.49 -13.60
CA CYS A 95 -4.55 -8.58 -14.13
C CYS A 95 -3.38 -8.41 -13.14
N MET A 96 -3.66 -8.27 -11.85
CA MET A 96 -2.59 -8.18 -10.85
C MET A 96 -1.79 -9.48 -10.69
N MET A 97 -2.45 -10.63 -10.82
CA MET A 97 -1.80 -11.94 -10.77
C MET A 97 -0.89 -12.16 -11.98
N GLN A 98 -1.36 -11.86 -13.19
CA GLN A 98 -0.58 -11.96 -14.42
C GLN A 98 0.68 -11.08 -14.38
N ARG A 99 0.59 -9.93 -13.70
CA ARG A 99 1.72 -9.02 -13.47
C ARG A 99 2.68 -9.47 -12.36
N GLY A 100 2.43 -10.60 -11.70
CA GLY A 100 3.29 -11.14 -10.65
C GLY A 100 3.35 -10.30 -9.38
N LEU A 101 2.29 -9.54 -9.06
CA LEU A 101 2.23 -8.78 -7.81
C LEU A 101 2.19 -9.71 -6.60
N GLN A 102 2.82 -9.29 -5.50
CA GLN A 102 2.81 -10.06 -4.26
C GLN A 102 1.39 -10.22 -3.71
N ALA A 103 1.08 -11.42 -3.18
CA ALA A 103 -0.24 -11.73 -2.63
C ALA A 103 -0.72 -10.71 -1.58
N ASN A 104 0.19 -10.22 -0.73
CA ASN A 104 -0.10 -9.14 0.22
C ASN A 104 -0.55 -7.85 -0.46
N THR A 105 0.08 -7.46 -1.57
CA THR A 105 -0.31 -6.26 -2.31
C THR A 105 -1.67 -6.43 -2.97
N ILE A 106 -1.93 -7.60 -3.56
CA ILE A 106 -3.22 -7.94 -4.16
C ILE A 106 -4.33 -7.88 -3.12
N ASN A 107 -4.14 -8.53 -1.97
CA ASN A 107 -5.12 -8.54 -0.89
C ASN A 107 -5.38 -7.16 -0.32
N ARG A 108 -4.34 -6.33 -0.14
CA ARG A 108 -4.49 -4.95 0.33
C ARG A 108 -5.37 -4.14 -0.63
N ARG A 109 -5.10 -4.24 -1.94
CA ARG A 109 -5.87 -3.54 -2.97
C ARG A 109 -7.32 -4.02 -3.05
N LEU A 110 -7.55 -5.33 -3.05
CA LEU A 110 -8.91 -5.90 -3.01
C LEU A 110 -9.66 -5.49 -1.74
N SER A 111 -8.97 -5.42 -0.59
CA SER A 111 -9.57 -4.98 0.67
C SER A 111 -10.00 -3.51 0.63
N ALA A 112 -9.25 -2.64 -0.05
CA ALA A 112 -9.63 -1.25 -0.25
C ALA A 112 -10.95 -1.14 -1.04
N VAL A 113 -11.07 -1.87 -2.16
CA VAL A 113 -12.30 -1.90 -2.97
C VAL A 113 -13.47 -2.50 -2.19
N LYS A 114 -13.26 -3.61 -1.47
CA LYS A 114 -14.29 -4.22 -0.61
C LYS A 114 -14.75 -3.27 0.50
N SER A 115 -13.83 -2.51 1.10
CA SER A 115 -14.18 -1.53 2.13
C SER A 115 -15.02 -0.39 1.57
N MET A 116 -14.75 0.04 0.33
CA MET A 116 -15.56 1.05 -0.36
C MET A 116 -17.00 0.57 -0.56
N VAL A 117 -17.18 -0.62 -1.13
CA VAL A 117 -18.51 -1.22 -1.35
C VAL A 117 -19.22 -1.46 -0.01
N ARG A 118 -18.50 -1.90 1.03
CA ARG A 118 -19.08 -2.05 2.37
C ARG A 118 -19.60 -0.72 2.91
N MET A 119 -18.86 0.37 2.72
CA MET A 119 -19.31 1.70 3.15
C MET A 119 -20.52 2.16 2.32
N ALA A 120 -20.48 1.96 1.01
CA ALA A 120 -21.61 2.27 0.12
C ALA A 120 -22.89 1.55 0.55
N ARG A 121 -22.79 0.28 0.94
CA ARG A 121 -23.91 -0.49 1.49
C ARG A 121 -24.41 0.04 2.83
N ARG A 122 -23.52 0.49 3.72
CA ARG A 122 -23.91 1.14 4.98
C ARG A 122 -24.63 2.47 4.77
N LEU A 123 -24.32 3.15 3.68
CA LEU A 123 -24.96 4.39 3.24
C LEU A 123 -26.17 4.14 2.33
N GLU A 124 -26.61 2.89 2.20
CA GLU A 124 -27.75 2.48 1.36
C GLU A 124 -27.61 2.85 -0.14
N MET A 125 -26.38 3.08 -0.61
CA MET A 125 -26.09 3.36 -2.01
C MET A 125 -26.08 2.11 -2.90
N CYS A 126 -25.91 0.93 -2.30
CA CYS A 126 -26.04 -0.38 -2.95
C CYS A 126 -26.52 -1.46 -1.98
N ASP A 127 -27.16 -2.49 -2.51
CA ASP A 127 -27.65 -3.66 -1.78
C ASP A 127 -26.70 -4.87 -1.85
N TRP A 128 -25.67 -4.81 -2.70
CA TRP A 128 -24.76 -5.91 -2.99
C TRP A 128 -23.39 -5.79 -2.29
N THR A 129 -22.59 -6.86 -2.38
CA THR A 129 -21.21 -6.91 -1.87
C THR A 129 -20.27 -7.55 -2.88
N LEU A 130 -18.96 -7.46 -2.62
CA LEU A 130 -17.91 -8.17 -3.37
C LEU A 130 -17.34 -9.33 -2.54
N ALA A 131 -18.19 -10.07 -1.83
CA ALA A 131 -17.77 -11.17 -0.98
C ALA A 131 -17.16 -12.32 -1.80
N GLU A 132 -17.69 -12.53 -3.00
CA GLU A 132 -17.35 -13.61 -3.93
C GLU A 132 -15.95 -13.44 -4.56
N VAL A 133 -15.36 -12.24 -4.49
CA VAL A 133 -14.02 -12.00 -5.02
C VAL A 133 -12.99 -12.34 -3.95
N ASP A 134 -12.47 -13.55 -3.94
CA ASP A 134 -11.55 -14.00 -2.89
C ASP A 134 -10.24 -13.23 -2.82
N GLY A 135 -9.54 -13.37 -1.70
CA GLY A 135 -8.13 -13.00 -1.54
C GLY A 135 -7.19 -14.12 -2.02
N LEU A 136 -5.90 -13.84 -2.10
CA LEU A 136 -4.87 -14.84 -2.33
C LEU A 136 -4.28 -15.31 -1.01
N THR A 137 -3.92 -16.58 -0.93
CA THR A 137 -3.22 -17.12 0.25
C THR A 137 -1.87 -16.44 0.40
N VAL A 138 -1.66 -15.78 1.55
CA VAL A 138 -0.40 -15.12 1.87
C VAL A 138 0.51 -16.12 2.55
N LYS A 139 1.70 -16.35 1.98
CA LYS A 139 2.76 -17.03 2.72
C LYS A 139 3.25 -16.09 3.84
N PRO A 140 3.36 -16.55 5.10
CA PRO A 140 3.82 -15.71 6.19
C PRO A 140 5.20 -15.10 5.87
N TYR A 141 5.33 -13.81 6.14
CA TYR A 141 6.55 -13.06 5.89
C TYR A 141 7.65 -13.42 6.91
N ARG A 142 8.91 -13.12 6.56
CA ARG A 142 10.14 -13.60 7.21
C ARG A 142 10.09 -13.60 8.74
N ASP A 143 10.77 -14.60 9.29
CA ASP A 143 11.19 -14.64 10.68
C ASP A 143 11.64 -13.26 11.18
N THR A 144 10.84 -12.67 12.07
CA THR A 144 11.11 -11.38 12.71
C THR A 144 11.91 -11.54 14.00
N ARG A 145 12.38 -12.77 14.32
CA ARG A 145 13.40 -12.97 15.34
C ARG A 145 14.60 -12.15 14.91
N GLY A 146 14.81 -11.02 15.59
CA GLY A 146 15.83 -10.04 15.24
C GLY A 146 17.24 -10.62 15.21
N ILE A 147 18.24 -9.77 14.94
CA ILE A 147 19.63 -10.22 14.95
C ILE A 147 20.09 -10.59 16.37
N THR A 148 20.85 -11.66 16.50
CA THR A 148 21.47 -12.07 17.77
C THR A 148 22.46 -11.01 18.26
N ALA A 149 22.65 -10.91 19.58
CA ALA A 149 23.60 -10.00 20.22
C ALA A 149 25.02 -10.06 19.60
N SER A 150 25.48 -11.23 19.16
CA SER A 150 26.78 -11.39 18.51
C SER A 150 26.84 -10.74 17.13
N LYS A 151 25.78 -10.86 16.30
CA LYS A 151 25.67 -10.16 15.02
C LYS A 151 25.50 -8.65 15.22
N PHE A 152 24.77 -8.24 16.25
CA PHE A 152 24.64 -6.83 16.61
C PHE A 152 26.00 -6.23 17.01
N ARG A 153 26.79 -6.93 17.84
CA ARG A 153 28.17 -6.54 18.17
C ARG A 153 29.05 -6.41 16.93
N LEU A 154 28.96 -7.35 15.98
CA LEU A 154 29.71 -7.28 14.73
C LEU A 154 29.34 -6.03 13.90
N MET A 155 28.05 -5.67 13.85
CA MET A 155 27.59 -4.45 13.17
C MET A 155 28.16 -3.18 13.81
N MET A 156 28.22 -3.13 15.14
CA MET A 156 28.79 -2.00 15.89
C MET A 156 30.28 -1.79 15.59
N VAL A 157 31.03 -2.87 15.36
CA VAL A 157 32.47 -2.81 15.01
C VAL A 157 32.69 -2.32 13.56
N ILE A 158 31.80 -2.69 12.64
CA ILE A 158 31.90 -2.28 11.22
C ILE A 158 31.51 -0.81 11.01
N GLY A 159 30.64 -0.25 11.87
CA GLY A 159 30.23 1.16 11.83
C GLY A 159 31.35 2.18 12.06
N CYS A 160 32.53 1.72 12.47
CA CYS A 160 33.72 2.55 12.67
C CYS A 160 34.76 2.36 11.53
N GLN A 161 34.31 2.19 10.28
CA GLN A 161 35.21 2.35 9.15
C GLN A 161 35.38 3.84 8.84
N PRO A 162 36.62 4.36 8.75
CA PRO A 162 36.85 5.78 8.52
C PRO A 162 36.40 6.12 7.10
N HIS A 163 35.23 6.74 6.96
CA HIS A 163 34.85 7.37 5.70
C HIS A 163 35.82 8.53 5.41
N ARG A 164 36.18 8.74 4.14
CA ARG A 164 37.23 9.69 3.68
C ARG A 164 37.07 11.15 4.16
N ARG A 165 35.96 11.56 4.77
CA ARG A 165 35.74 12.93 5.28
C ARG A 165 36.04 13.11 6.77
N CYS A 166 36.49 12.06 7.48
CA CYS A 166 36.93 12.14 8.88
C CYS A 166 38.46 12.26 9.02
N ARG A 167 39.17 12.71 7.98
CA ARG A 167 40.65 12.73 7.95
C ARG A 167 41.29 13.95 8.63
N ASP A 168 40.53 14.95 9.06
CA ASP A 168 41.14 16.22 9.45
C ASP A 168 41.20 16.52 10.96
N ASN A 169 40.70 15.65 11.85
CA ASN A 169 40.71 15.97 13.30
C ASN A 169 41.07 14.81 14.25
N HIS A 170 42.00 13.92 13.87
CA HIS A 170 42.66 13.03 14.84
C HIS A 170 44.18 13.24 14.85
N LYS A 171 44.59 14.39 15.40
CA LYS A 171 45.89 14.54 16.08
C LYS A 171 45.66 14.51 17.58
N ALA A 172 45.33 13.33 18.10
CA ALA A 172 45.52 12.92 19.49
C ALA A 172 45.11 11.44 19.56
N ASP A 173 45.74 10.69 20.45
CA ASP A 173 45.51 9.27 20.72
C ASP A 173 46.22 8.29 19.78
N GLN A 174 47.55 8.37 19.86
CA GLN A 174 48.39 7.20 19.71
C GLN A 174 48.05 6.19 20.83
N PRO A 175 47.63 4.95 20.53
CA PRO A 175 47.36 3.97 21.59
C PRO A 175 48.69 3.66 22.31
N PRO A 176 48.73 3.63 23.65
CA PRO A 176 49.93 3.23 24.36
C PRO A 176 50.25 1.77 24.01
N ASN A 177 51.53 1.56 23.70
CA ASN A 177 52.17 0.30 23.37
C ASN A 177 51.69 -0.84 24.30
N LEU A 178 51.06 -1.84 23.71
CA LEU A 178 50.47 -3.02 24.34
C LEU A 178 51.51 -4.05 24.85
N ASN A 179 52.71 -3.62 25.20
CA ASN A 179 53.77 -4.48 25.75
C ASN A 179 54.13 -4.20 27.20
N ARG A 180 53.26 -3.51 27.95
CA ARG A 180 53.46 -3.31 29.38
C ARG A 180 52.12 -3.13 30.09
N ILE A 181 51.46 -4.23 30.45
CA ILE A 181 50.62 -4.35 31.64
C ILE A 181 50.35 -5.85 31.85
N ILE A 182 51.06 -6.38 32.83
CA ILE A 182 50.86 -7.68 33.44
C ILE A 182 49.60 -7.54 34.32
N TRP A 183 48.49 -8.19 33.97
CA TRP A 183 47.43 -8.47 34.94
C TRP A 183 47.49 -9.93 35.32
N ARG A 184 48.02 -10.13 36.54
CA ARG A 184 47.91 -11.35 37.33
C ARG A 184 46.44 -11.81 37.37
N THR A 185 46.27 -13.09 37.09
CA THR A 185 45.28 -14.03 37.63
C THR A 185 44.36 -13.49 38.73
N LEU A 186 43.05 -13.61 38.54
CA LEU A 186 42.11 -14.00 39.60
C LEU A 186 40.89 -14.71 38.97
N PRO A 187 40.40 -15.82 39.58
CA PRO A 187 39.55 -16.79 38.92
C PRO A 187 38.06 -16.47 39.07
N LEU A 188 37.29 -16.97 38.10
CA LEU A 188 35.83 -17.01 38.15
C LEU A 188 35.37 -18.00 39.23
N ARG A 189 34.54 -17.51 40.16
CA ARG A 189 33.52 -18.29 40.85
C ARG A 189 32.24 -17.47 40.92
#